data_AF-A0AAJ5DER6-F1
#
_entry.id   AF-A0AAJ5DER6-F1
#
_cell.length_a   1.000
_cell.length_b   1.000
_cell.length_c   1.000
_cell.angle_alpha   90.00
_cell.angle_beta   90.00
_cell.angle_gamma   90.00
#
_symmetry.space_group_name_H-M   'P 1'
#
loop_
_entity.id
_entity.type
_entity.pdbx_description
1 polymer ?
#
loop_
_entity_poly.entity_id
_entity_poly.type
_entity_poly.pdbx_seq_one_letter_code
_entity_poly.pdbx_strand_id
1 'polypeptide(L)'
;MIALFLFMLDLPKLKQITYKYLKPSTEKKLKIITNRLKDAFFGFMKAQVLVSFIIAGVTFIGLLLIQPKFALTMTFIIWIIDVIPFLGSIIILAPWGTYHLLMGNTSIAIKLFVLAAILLIIRRTVEPKVMAHILVYLLCQH
;
A
#
# COMPACT_ATOMS: atom_id res chain seq x y z
N MET A 1 3.65 12.89 -23.00
CA MET A 1 4.11 13.73 -21.86
C MET A 1 3.57 15.17 -21.90
N ILE A 2 3.41 15.77 -23.09
CA ILE A 2 2.91 17.17 -23.25
C ILE A 2 1.45 17.34 -22.78
N ALA A 3 0.57 16.36 -23.00
CA ALA A 3 -0.83 16.41 -22.55
C ALA A 3 -0.98 16.38 -21.01
N LEU A 4 -0.10 15.66 -20.30
CA LEU A 4 -0.10 15.61 -18.84
C LEU A 4 0.39 16.94 -18.24
N PHE A 5 1.41 17.54 -18.86
CA PHE A 5 1.91 18.86 -18.49
C PHE A 5 0.87 19.96 -18.72
N LEU A 6 0.14 19.94 -19.85
CA LEU A 6 -0.95 20.87 -20.12
C LEU A 6 -2.11 20.71 -19.13
N PHE A 7 -2.49 19.48 -18.80
CA PHE A 7 -3.52 19.20 -17.80
C PHE A 7 -3.12 19.73 -16.40
N MET A 8 -1.84 19.63 -16.05
CA MET A 8 -1.28 20.13 -14.78
C MET A 8 -1.13 21.66 -14.73
N LEU A 9 -0.94 22.30 -15.89
CA LEU A 9 -0.88 23.77 -16.05
C LEU A 9 -2.26 24.45 -16.13
N ASP A 10 -3.30 23.75 -16.61
CA ASP A 10 -4.68 24.28 -16.71
C ASP A 10 -5.56 23.99 -15.48
N LEU A 11 -5.05 23.20 -14.53
CA LEU A 11 -5.66 22.91 -13.22
C LEU A 11 -6.11 24.16 -12.42
N PRO A 12 -5.37 25.29 -12.35
CA PRO A 12 -5.84 26.49 -11.66
C PRO A 12 -6.94 27.25 -12.40
N LYS A 13 -6.97 27.21 -13.74
CA LYS A 13 -8.02 27.88 -14.56
C LYS A 13 -9.33 27.09 -14.58
N LEU A 14 -9.25 25.76 -14.60
CA LEU A 14 -10.42 24.87 -14.45
C LEU A 14 -11.09 25.03 -13.09
N LYS A 15 -10.32 25.29 -12.01
CA LYS A 15 -10.82 25.52 -10.65
C LYS A 15 -11.67 26.79 -10.53
N GLN A 16 -11.34 27.86 -11.26
CA GLN A 16 -12.12 29.11 -11.22
C GLN A 16 -13.38 29.08 -12.09
N ILE A 17 -13.36 28.35 -13.22
CA ILE A 17 -14.52 28.22 -14.11
C ILE A 17 -15.56 27.25 -13.52
N THR A 18 -15.14 26.17 -12.87
CA THR A 18 -16.06 25.27 -12.14
C THR A 18 -16.71 25.93 -10.93
N TYR A 19 -16.01 26.82 -10.22
CA TYR A 19 -16.58 27.56 -9.09
C TYR A 19 -17.69 28.54 -9.50
N LYS A 20 -17.70 29.01 -10.75
CA LYS A 20 -18.68 29.99 -11.25
C LYS A 20 -19.97 29.37 -11.78
N TYR A 21 -19.93 28.10 -12.18
CA TYR A 21 -21.11 27.33 -12.65
C TYR A 21 -21.72 26.40 -11.60
N LEU A 22 -21.02 26.11 -10.49
CA LEU A 22 -21.58 25.34 -9.39
C LEU A 22 -22.32 26.26 -8.39
N LYS A 23 -23.62 26.38 -8.63
CA LYS A 23 -24.66 26.87 -7.70
C LYS A 23 -24.36 26.44 -6.24
N PRO A 24 -24.72 27.24 -5.21
CA PRO A 24 -24.50 26.97 -3.77
C PRO A 24 -25.09 25.66 -3.20
N SER A 25 -25.73 24.84 -4.04
CA SER A 25 -26.24 23.50 -3.71
C SER A 25 -25.16 22.41 -3.74
N THR A 26 -23.96 22.68 -4.29
CA THR A 26 -22.90 21.66 -4.47
C THR A 26 -21.91 21.56 -3.32
N GLU A 27 -21.81 22.57 -2.44
CA GLU A 27 -20.96 22.47 -1.24
C GLU A 27 -21.35 21.30 -0.34
N LYS A 28 -22.66 21.02 -0.22
CA LYS A 28 -23.15 19.86 0.52
C LYS A 28 -22.76 18.55 -0.15
N LYS A 29 -22.88 18.45 -1.49
CA LYS A 29 -22.51 17.24 -2.24
C LYS A 29 -21.00 16.97 -2.22
N LEU A 30 -20.18 18.01 -2.33
CA LEU A 30 -18.71 17.91 -2.21
C LEU A 30 -18.29 17.52 -0.79
N LYS A 31 -18.88 18.11 0.26
CA LYS A 31 -18.65 17.68 1.65
C LYS A 31 -19.04 16.22 1.88
N ILE A 32 -20.15 15.76 1.33
CA ILE A 32 -20.58 14.35 1.46
C ILE A 32 -19.59 13.39 0.77
N ILE A 33 -19.15 13.69 -0.46
CA ILE A 33 -18.20 12.84 -1.18
C ILE A 33 -16.83 12.83 -0.49
N THR A 34 -16.33 13.99 -0.06
CA THR A 34 -15.05 14.09 0.66
C THR A 34 -15.08 13.43 2.03
N ASN A 35 -16.19 13.52 2.78
CA ASN A 35 -16.34 12.76 4.01
C ASN A 35 -16.40 11.25 3.74
N ARG A 36 -17.18 10.79 2.75
CA ARG A 36 -17.22 9.36 2.41
C ARG A 36 -15.87 8.81 1.95
N LEU A 37 -15.09 9.60 1.20
CA LEU A 37 -13.72 9.25 0.81
C LEU A 37 -12.78 9.23 2.01
N LYS A 38 -12.88 10.19 2.93
CA LYS A 38 -12.09 10.19 4.17
C LYS A 38 -12.44 9.00 5.06
N ASP A 39 -13.71 8.67 5.22
CA ASP A 39 -14.17 7.54 6.02
C ASP A 39 -13.72 6.22 5.39
N ALA A 40 -13.81 6.08 4.06
CA ALA A 40 -13.25 4.94 3.35
C ALA A 40 -11.72 4.85 3.49
N PHE A 41 -11.00 5.98 3.43
CA PHE A 41 -9.56 6.03 3.59
C PHE A 41 -9.12 5.68 5.02
N PHE A 42 -9.83 6.17 6.04
CA PHE A 42 -9.60 5.81 7.44
C PHE A 42 -9.93 4.35 7.71
N GLY A 43 -11.01 3.82 7.12
CA GLY A 43 -11.34 2.41 7.15
C GLY A 43 -10.22 1.56 6.54
N PHE A 44 -9.73 1.95 5.36
CA PHE A 44 -8.61 1.32 4.68
C PHE A 44 -7.31 1.40 5.48
N MET A 45 -6.98 2.54 6.09
CA MET A 45 -5.78 2.67 6.93
C MET A 45 -5.80 1.74 8.14
N LYS A 46 -6.94 1.64 8.85
CA LYS A 46 -7.09 0.71 10.00
C LYS A 46 -6.86 -0.72 9.57
N ALA A 47 -7.45 -1.08 8.44
CA ALA A 47 -7.26 -2.34 7.75
C ALA A 47 -5.78 -2.60 7.42
N GLN A 48 -5.12 -1.65 6.76
CA GLN A 48 -3.73 -1.75 6.32
C GLN A 48 -2.77 -1.96 7.49
N VAL A 49 -3.01 -1.30 8.63
CA VAL A 49 -2.19 -1.49 9.84
C VAL A 49 -2.29 -2.94 10.36
N LEU A 50 -3.49 -3.53 10.38
CA LEU A 50 -3.68 -4.92 10.79
C LEU A 50 -2.95 -5.90 9.85
N VAL A 51 -3.06 -5.68 8.53
CA VAL A 51 -2.37 -6.50 7.52
C VAL A 51 -0.86 -6.38 7.65
N SER A 52 -0.36 -5.15 7.81
CA SER A 52 1.07 -4.86 7.94
C SER A 52 1.69 -5.59 9.15
N PHE A 53 0.95 -5.72 10.25
CA PHE A 53 1.40 -6.47 11.43
C PHE A 53 1.58 -7.97 11.15
N ILE A 54 0.65 -8.59 10.40
CA ILE A 54 0.74 -9.99 9.98
C ILE A 54 1.96 -10.19 9.07
N ILE A 55 2.15 -9.29 8.12
CA ILE A 55 3.30 -9.32 7.19
C ILE A 55 4.61 -9.15 7.93
N ALA A 56 4.68 -8.26 8.91
CA ALA A 56 5.87 -8.09 9.75
C ALA A 56 6.21 -9.37 10.51
N GLY A 57 5.22 -10.05 11.10
CA GLY A 57 5.43 -11.33 11.79
C GLY A 57 5.99 -12.41 10.86
N VAL A 58 5.39 -12.59 9.67
CA VAL A 58 5.85 -13.56 8.67
C VAL A 58 7.25 -13.21 8.15
N THR A 59 7.50 -11.93 7.91
CA THR A 59 8.81 -11.43 7.46
C THR A 59 9.87 -11.67 8.53
N PHE A 60 9.56 -11.42 9.80
CA PHE A 60 10.47 -11.64 10.91
C PHE A 60 10.88 -13.11 11.02
N ILE A 61 9.91 -14.02 11.03
CA ILE A 61 10.16 -15.46 11.10
C ILE A 61 10.95 -15.93 9.88
N GLY A 62 10.56 -15.47 8.68
CA GLY A 62 11.26 -15.79 7.43
C GLY A 62 12.72 -15.34 7.44
N LEU A 63 12.99 -14.09 7.82
CA LEU A 63 14.36 -13.57 7.91
C LEU A 63 15.16 -14.24 9.04
N LEU A 64 14.53 -14.62 10.15
CA LEU A 64 15.21 -15.30 11.26
C LEU A 64 15.81 -16.64 10.79
N LEU A 65 15.11 -17.35 9.91
CA LEU A 65 15.56 -18.61 9.32
C LEU A 65 16.61 -18.44 8.21
N ILE A 66 16.62 -17.29 7.53
CA ILE A 66 17.53 -17.03 6.41
C ILE A 66 18.82 -16.37 6.89
N GLN A 67 18.70 -15.27 7.63
CA GLN A 67 19.80 -14.43 8.06
C GLN A 67 19.49 -13.75 9.41
N PRO A 68 19.62 -14.48 10.54
CA PRO A 68 19.17 -14.02 11.85
C PRO A 68 19.84 -12.73 12.32
N LYS A 69 21.08 -12.48 11.89
CA LYS A 69 21.86 -11.28 12.26
C LYS A 69 21.17 -9.96 11.90
N PHE A 70 20.41 -9.93 10.80
CA PHE A 70 19.75 -8.71 10.31
C PHE A 70 18.23 -8.81 10.35
N ALA A 71 17.68 -9.90 10.92
CA ALA A 71 16.27 -10.20 10.88
C ALA A 71 15.42 -9.11 11.54
N LEU A 72 15.80 -8.68 12.75
CA LEU A 72 15.07 -7.65 13.50
C LEU A 72 15.09 -6.30 12.77
N THR A 73 16.28 -5.83 12.39
CA THR A 73 16.47 -4.52 11.75
C THR A 73 15.77 -4.44 10.40
N MET A 74 15.94 -5.44 9.53
CA MET A 74 15.34 -5.44 8.21
C MET A 74 13.82 -5.61 8.27
N THR A 75 13.30 -6.41 9.22
CA THR A 75 11.85 -6.52 9.43
C THR A 75 11.26 -5.17 9.81
N PHE A 76 11.91 -4.42 10.69
CA PHE A 76 11.42 -3.10 11.09
C PHE A 76 11.38 -2.12 9.92
N ILE A 77 12.42 -2.10 9.09
CA ILE A 77 12.47 -1.27 7.86
C ILE A 77 11.36 -1.70 6.89
N ILE A 78 11.22 -3.01 6.64
CA ILE A 78 10.17 -3.55 5.77
C ILE A 78 8.79 -3.15 6.29
N TRP A 79 8.54 -3.29 7.59
CA TRP A 79 7.26 -2.96 8.21
C TRP A 79 6.89 -1.48 8.04
N ILE A 80 7.85 -0.55 8.20
CA ILE A 80 7.64 0.87 7.94
C ILE A 80 7.25 1.13 6.48
N ILE A 81 7.96 0.50 5.52
CA ILE A 81 7.64 0.66 4.10
C ILE A 81 6.30 -0.02 3.75
N ASP A 82 5.93 -1.10 4.44
CA ASP A 82 4.69 -1.85 4.22
C ASP A 82 3.43 -1.04 4.57
N VAL A 83 3.56 -0.04 5.44
CA VAL A 83 2.49 0.95 5.70
C VAL A 83 2.09 1.67 4.42
N ILE A 84 3.02 1.86 3.47
CA ILE A 84 2.70 2.39 2.16
C ILE A 84 2.12 1.24 1.30
N PRO A 85 0.80 1.29 1.00
CA PRO A 85 0.20 0.30 0.11
C PRO A 85 0.91 0.34 -1.26
N PHE A 86 0.90 -0.78 -1.99
CA PHE A 86 1.55 -0.98 -3.30
C PHE A 86 3.08 -1.16 -3.31
N LEU A 87 3.87 -0.41 -2.52
CA LEU A 87 5.35 -0.52 -2.52
C LEU A 87 5.84 -1.77 -1.77
N GLY A 88 5.49 -1.85 -0.49
CA GLY A 88 5.71 -3.04 0.36
C GLY A 88 7.12 -3.58 0.48
N SER A 89 7.19 -4.81 0.99
CA SER A 89 8.43 -5.57 1.18
C SER A 89 9.21 -5.88 -0.10
N ILE A 90 8.57 -5.84 -1.28
CA ILE A 90 9.20 -6.21 -2.58
C ILE A 90 10.32 -5.23 -2.94
N ILE A 91 10.14 -3.94 -2.67
CA ILE A 91 11.14 -2.91 -3.00
C ILE A 91 12.45 -3.11 -2.22
N ILE A 92 12.41 -3.81 -1.09
CA ILE A 92 13.58 -4.16 -0.29
C ILE A 92 14.09 -5.56 -0.66
N LEU A 93 13.20 -6.55 -0.70
CA LEU A 93 13.55 -7.96 -0.89
C LEU A 93 14.09 -8.25 -2.29
N ALA A 94 13.56 -7.61 -3.34
CA ALA A 94 13.99 -7.84 -4.72
C ALA A 94 15.45 -7.38 -5.00
N PRO A 95 15.84 -6.13 -4.67
CA PRO A 95 17.25 -5.73 -4.83
C PRO A 95 18.17 -6.48 -3.87
N TRP A 96 17.73 -6.80 -2.66
CA TRP A 96 18.55 -7.58 -1.72
C TRP A 96 18.79 -9.02 -2.17
N GLY A 97 17.76 -9.70 -2.69
CA GLY A 97 17.89 -11.02 -3.30
C GLY A 97 18.81 -11.00 -4.52
N THR A 98 18.66 -10.01 -5.39
CA THR A 98 19.54 -9.81 -6.55
C THR A 98 20.99 -9.56 -6.13
N TYR A 99 21.23 -8.78 -5.06
CA TYR A 99 22.57 -8.55 -4.53
C TYR A 99 23.25 -9.86 -4.09
N HIS A 100 22.54 -10.72 -3.35
CA HIS A 100 23.06 -12.02 -2.96
C HIS A 100 23.29 -12.97 -4.14
N LEU A 101 22.46 -12.87 -5.19
CA LEU A 101 22.63 -13.62 -6.43
C LEU A 101 23.94 -13.22 -7.14
N LEU A 102 24.22 -11.92 -7.22
CA LEU A 102 25.46 -11.39 -7.83
C LEU A 102 26.71 -11.73 -7.03
N MET A 103 26.60 -11.84 -5.70
CA MET A 103 27.69 -12.30 -4.83
C MET A 103 27.91 -13.83 -4.84
N GLY A 104 27.18 -14.58 -5.68
CA GLY A 104 27.30 -16.03 -5.77
C GLY A 104 26.61 -16.79 -4.63
N ASN A 105 25.92 -16.10 -3.73
CA ASN A 105 25.15 -16.74 -2.65
C ASN A 105 23.72 -17.04 -3.10
N THR A 106 23.60 -17.98 -4.03
CA THR A 106 22.33 -18.42 -4.62
C THR A 106 21.35 -18.96 -3.58
N SER A 107 21.85 -19.63 -2.54
CA SER A 107 21.00 -20.19 -1.46
C SER A 107 20.23 -19.12 -0.70
N ILE A 108 20.89 -18.01 -0.30
CA ILE A 108 20.21 -16.90 0.39
C ILE A 108 19.28 -16.16 -0.58
N ALA A 109 19.72 -15.93 -1.81
CA ALA A 109 18.92 -15.26 -2.83
C ALA A 109 17.59 -15.99 -3.10
N ILE A 110 17.62 -17.30 -3.30
CA ILE A 110 16.41 -18.11 -3.54
C ILE A 110 15.47 -18.04 -2.34
N LYS A 111 15.99 -18.13 -1.11
CA LYS A 111 15.16 -18.03 0.10
C LYS A 111 14.49 -16.66 0.23
N LEU A 112 15.20 -15.57 -0.10
CA LEU A 112 14.65 -14.21 -0.12
C LEU A 112 13.54 -14.06 -1.18
N PHE A 113 13.72 -14.62 -2.38
CA PHE A 113 12.71 -14.60 -3.43
C PHE A 113 11.47 -15.43 -3.05
N VAL A 114 11.66 -16.60 -2.46
CA VAL A 114 10.55 -17.43 -1.95
C VAL A 114 9.79 -16.69 -0.86
N LEU A 115 10.49 -16.04 0.08
CA LEU A 115 9.86 -15.20 1.09
C LEU A 115 9.05 -14.06 0.43
N ALA A 116 9.63 -13.35 -0.54
CA ALA A 116 8.93 -12.30 -1.27
C ALA A 116 7.65 -12.81 -1.96
N ALA A 117 7.69 -14.00 -2.56
CA ALA A 117 6.52 -14.63 -3.18
C ALA A 117 5.44 -14.98 -2.15
N ILE A 118 5.81 -15.53 -0.99
CA ILE A 118 4.88 -15.81 0.11
C ILE A 118 4.20 -14.53 0.60
N LEU A 119 4.97 -13.47 0.83
CA LEU A 119 4.42 -12.17 1.27
C LEU A 119 3.47 -11.58 0.22
N LEU A 120 3.79 -11.73 -1.07
CA LEU A 120 2.91 -11.33 -2.16
C LEU A 120 1.58 -12.09 -2.13
N ILE A 121 1.61 -13.41 -1.95
CA ILE A 121 0.40 -14.25 -1.87
C ILE A 121 -0.47 -13.83 -0.67
N ILE A 122 0.15 -13.59 0.48
CA ILE A 122 -0.55 -13.13 1.69
C ILE A 122 -1.22 -11.78 1.40
N ARG A 123 -0.51 -10.80 0.82
CA ARG A 123 -1.11 -9.51 0.43
C ARG A 123 -2.31 -9.70 -0.48
N ARG A 124 -2.15 -10.48 -1.55
CA ARG A 124 -3.21 -10.72 -2.54
C ARG A 124 -4.43 -11.44 -1.94
N THR A 125 -4.27 -12.18 -0.86
CA THR A 125 -5.38 -12.87 -0.19
C THR A 125 -6.04 -11.99 0.88
N VAL A 126 -5.24 -11.21 1.61
CA VAL A 126 -5.71 -10.40 2.73
C VAL A 126 -6.31 -9.08 2.26
N GLU A 127 -5.69 -8.38 1.29
CA GLU A 127 -6.21 -7.13 0.72
C GLU A 127 -7.68 -7.23 0.24
N PRO A 128 -8.08 -8.21 -0.60
CA PRO A 128 -9.46 -8.31 -1.07
C PRO A 128 -10.44 -8.69 0.04
N LYS A 129 -10.03 -9.51 1.02
CA LYS A 129 -10.88 -9.85 2.18
C LYS A 129 -11.18 -8.61 3.03
N VAL A 130 -10.15 -7.80 3.26
CA VAL A 130 -10.25 -6.59 4.06
C VAL A 130 -11.06 -5.51 3.33
N MET A 131 -10.87 -5.35 2.02
CA MET A 131 -11.69 -4.50 1.16
C MET A 131 -13.16 -4.95 1.13
N ALA A 132 -13.43 -6.26 1.02
CA ALA A 132 -14.78 -6.80 1.01
C ALA A 132 -15.53 -6.50 2.31
N HIS A 133 -14.87 -6.63 3.47
CA HIS A 133 -15.48 -6.32 4.76
C HIS A 133 -15.87 -4.84 4.88
N ILE A 134 -15.03 -3.93 4.38
CA ILE A 134 -15.30 -2.48 4.38
C ILE A 134 -16.46 -2.12 3.42
N LEU A 135 -16.50 -2.75 2.24
CA LEU A 135 -17.57 -2.52 1.26
C LEU A 135 -18.94 -2.97 1.80
N VAL A 136 -19.00 -4.14 2.45
CA VAL A 136 -20.23 -4.65 3.10
C VAL A 136 -20.64 -3.75 4.26
N TYR A 137 -19.70 -3.29 5.08
CA TYR A 137 -20.00 -2.38 6.19
C TYR A 137 -20.58 -1.03 5.71
N LEU A 138 -20.07 -0.49 4.60
CA LEU A 138 -20.59 0.74 3.98
C LEU A 138 -21.97 0.56 3.32
N LEU A 139 -22.26 -0.63 2.77
CA LEU A 139 -23.57 -0.95 2.20
C LEU A 139 -24.64 -1.23 3.27
N CYS A 140 -24.27 -1.81 4.42
CA CYS A 140 -25.19 -2.08 5.52
C CYS A 140 -25.50 -0.86 6.40
N GLN A 141 -24.76 0.24 6.23
CA GLN A 141 -25.00 1.50 6.95
C GLN A 141 -26.04 2.40 6.24
N HIS A 142 -26.71 1.89 5.19
CA HIS A 142 -27.72 2.59 4.41
C HIS A 142 -28.91 1.70 4.09
#